data_AF-A0A964KKI4-F1
#
_entry.id   AF-A0A964KKI4-F1
#
_cell.length_a   1.000
_cell.length_b   1.000
_cell.length_c   1.000
_cell.angle_alpha   90.00
_cell.angle_beta   90.00
_cell.angle_gamma   90.00
#
_symmetry.space_group_name_H-M   'P 1'
#
loop_
_entity.id
_entity.type
_entity.pdbx_description
1 polymer ?
#
loop_
_entity_poly.entity_id
_entity_poly.type
_entity_poly.pdbx_seq_one_letter_code
_entity_poly.pdbx_strand_id
1 'polypeptide(L)'
;MLHLINADRKKAGLVPVKLGTNPAAQQHADDMLANFYLGHIDSGGMKPYMCYTLAGGLGSNGENAGYAGTQDPNDRANYALLDPKAHLASLEFGMMYDDASSDWGHRDNILRPEHQYVNIGIAYNRTRLALSQQFEEMYLNFSQAPRLQDGTLTLAGTLDPSVGSLYSIDVYYDPPPTAYNHAQLLS
;
A
#
# COMPACT_ATOMS: atom_id res chain seq x y z
N MET A 1 5.10 -8.79 10.60
CA MET A 1 4.35 -8.54 9.35
C MET A 1 4.94 -9.31 8.17
N LEU A 2 6.11 -8.94 7.62
CA LEU A 2 6.72 -9.65 6.46
C LEU A 2 6.68 -11.19 6.56
N HIS A 3 6.93 -11.75 7.74
CA HIS A 3 6.86 -13.19 7.95
C HIS A 3 5.47 -13.80 7.70
N LEU A 4 4.39 -13.10 8.06
CA LEU A 4 3.01 -13.56 7.86
C LEU A 4 2.67 -13.56 6.36
N ILE A 5 2.88 -12.42 5.68
CA ILE A 5 2.74 -12.28 4.22
C ILE A 5 3.47 -13.40 3.49
N ASN A 6 4.75 -13.62 3.84
CA ASN A 6 5.55 -14.65 3.18
C ASN A 6 5.16 -16.09 3.58
N ALA A 7 4.51 -16.31 4.72
CA ALA A 7 3.94 -17.61 5.06
C ALA A 7 2.74 -17.93 4.16
N ASP A 8 1.87 -16.95 3.92
CA ASP A 8 0.71 -17.11 3.02
C ASP A 8 1.15 -17.30 1.57
N ARG A 9 2.09 -16.48 1.08
CA ARG A 9 2.70 -16.65 -0.25
C ARG A 9 3.35 -18.03 -0.40
N LYS A 10 4.10 -18.50 0.60
CA LYS A 10 4.71 -19.84 0.57
C LYS A 10 3.65 -20.95 0.53
N LYS A 11 2.56 -20.83 1.28
CA LYS A 11 1.44 -21.79 1.26
C LYS A 11 0.76 -21.84 -0.11
N ALA A 12 0.74 -20.73 -0.84
CA ALA A 12 0.26 -20.65 -2.21
C ALA A 12 1.30 -21.07 -3.27
N GLY A 13 2.51 -21.48 -2.88
CA GLY A 13 3.57 -21.89 -3.80
C GLY A 13 4.31 -20.72 -4.48
N LEU A 14 4.18 -19.51 -3.96
CA LEU A 14 4.78 -18.30 -4.51
C LEU A 14 6.15 -17.99 -3.88
N VAL A 15 6.95 -17.22 -4.61
CA VAL A 15 8.23 -16.71 -4.12
C VAL A 15 7.97 -15.66 -3.02
N PRO A 16 8.67 -15.75 -1.87
CA PRO A 16 8.60 -14.72 -0.83
C PRO A 16 9.02 -13.34 -1.36
N VAL A 17 8.27 -12.31 -1.00
CA VAL A 17 8.68 -10.91 -1.25
C VAL A 17 9.77 -10.49 -0.26
N LYS A 18 10.58 -9.52 -0.67
CA LYS A 18 11.57 -8.87 0.19
C LYS A 18 10.99 -7.62 0.82
N LEU A 19 11.56 -7.17 1.95
CA LEU A 19 11.21 -5.87 2.49
C LEU A 19 11.74 -4.77 1.57
N GLY A 20 10.87 -3.85 1.15
CA GLY A 20 11.25 -2.63 0.45
C GLY A 20 11.67 -1.51 1.41
N THR A 21 12.06 -0.37 0.85
CA THR A 21 12.54 0.81 1.61
C THR A 21 11.78 2.10 1.33
N ASN A 22 10.73 2.06 0.52
CA ASN A 22 9.93 3.24 0.19
C ASN A 22 9.14 3.69 1.45
N PRO A 23 9.31 4.94 1.91
CA PRO A 23 8.69 5.41 3.15
C PRO A 23 7.18 5.67 3.04
N ALA A 24 6.59 5.67 1.82
CA ALA A 24 5.18 5.98 1.60
C ALA A 24 4.24 5.09 2.43
N ALA A 25 4.56 3.80 2.60
CA ALA A 25 3.76 2.89 3.41
C ALA A 25 3.69 3.34 4.89
N GLN A 26 4.83 3.73 5.47
CA GLN A 26 4.87 4.21 6.86
C GLN A 26 4.16 5.56 7.01
N GLN A 27 4.36 6.47 6.06
CA GLN A 27 3.68 7.77 6.04
C GLN A 27 2.16 7.60 6.01
N HIS A 28 1.66 6.66 5.20
CA HIS A 28 0.22 6.38 5.11
C HIS A 28 -0.33 5.74 6.39
N ALA A 29 0.41 4.82 7.01
CA ALA A 29 0.03 4.25 8.30
C ALA A 29 -0.04 5.33 9.40
N ASP A 30 0.94 6.24 9.44
CA ASP A 30 0.96 7.37 10.38
C ASP A 30 -0.23 8.31 10.15
N ASP A 31 -0.56 8.60 8.88
CA ASP A 31 -1.70 9.44 8.50
C ASP A 31 -3.04 8.83 8.91
N MET A 32 -3.27 7.55 8.61
CA MET A 32 -4.45 6.79 9.05
C MET A 32 -4.63 6.83 10.58
N LEU A 33 -3.54 6.62 11.33
CA LEU A 33 -3.60 6.65 12.79
C LEU A 33 -3.87 8.06 13.33
N ALA A 34 -3.25 9.09 12.75
CA ALA A 34 -3.41 10.47 13.18
C ALA A 34 -4.83 10.99 12.94
N ASN A 35 -5.44 10.60 11.82
CA ASN A 35 -6.73 11.11 11.37
C ASN A 35 -7.90 10.14 11.59
N PHE A 36 -7.69 9.02 12.30
CA PHE A 36 -8.72 8.04 12.67
C PHE A 36 -9.52 7.51 11.46
N TYR A 37 -8.84 7.03 10.43
CA TYR A 37 -9.54 6.47 9.27
C TYR A 37 -8.82 5.24 8.70
N LEU A 38 -9.54 4.51 7.86
CA LEU A 38 -9.03 3.40 7.04
C LEU A 38 -9.42 3.73 5.60
N GLY A 39 -8.44 3.89 4.73
CA GLY A 39 -8.67 4.19 3.33
C GLY A 39 -7.37 4.20 2.55
N HIS A 40 -7.48 4.15 1.23
CA HIS A 40 -6.33 4.19 0.31
C HIS A 40 -5.89 5.62 -0.04
N ILE A 41 -6.80 6.59 0.10
CA ILE A 41 -6.50 8.00 -0.16
C ILE A 41 -6.05 8.63 1.14
N ASP A 42 -4.91 9.31 1.14
CA ASP A 42 -4.40 10.00 2.32
C ASP A 42 -5.20 11.27 2.66
N SER A 43 -4.96 11.86 3.83
CA SER A 43 -5.61 13.12 4.24
C SER A 43 -5.34 14.30 3.32
N GLY A 44 -4.27 14.24 2.51
CA GLY A 44 -3.95 15.20 1.46
C GLY A 44 -4.71 14.97 0.15
N GLY A 45 -5.48 13.89 0.03
CA GLY A 45 -6.20 13.49 -1.20
C GLY A 45 -5.34 12.69 -2.17
N MET A 46 -4.17 12.22 -1.75
CA MET A 46 -3.24 11.50 -2.61
C MET A 46 -3.60 10.02 -2.68
N LYS A 47 -3.60 9.47 -3.89
CA LYS A 47 -3.75 8.03 -4.12
C LYS A 47 -2.44 7.29 -3.80
N PRO A 48 -2.47 5.98 -3.51
CA PRO A 48 -1.28 5.24 -3.08
C PRO A 48 -0.09 5.37 -4.05
N TYR A 49 -0.34 5.29 -5.36
CA TYR A 49 0.70 5.40 -6.38
C TYR A 49 1.35 6.81 -6.40
N MET A 50 0.60 7.85 -6.03
CA MET A 50 1.11 9.23 -6.01
C MET A 50 2.11 9.39 -4.86
N CYS A 51 1.75 8.93 -3.65
CA CYS A 51 2.65 8.93 -2.48
C CYS A 51 3.89 8.08 -2.72
N TYR A 52 3.69 6.86 -3.24
CA TYR A 52 4.79 5.96 -3.61
C TYR A 52 5.78 6.62 -4.59
N THR A 53 5.28 7.27 -5.64
CA THR A 53 6.12 7.94 -6.64
C THR A 53 6.84 9.16 -6.08
N LEU A 54 6.16 10.01 -5.31
CA LEU A 54 6.79 11.18 -4.66
C LEU A 54 7.87 10.78 -3.66
N ALA A 55 7.73 9.61 -3.04
CA ALA A 55 8.73 9.02 -2.16
C ALA A 55 9.89 8.33 -2.90
N GLY A 56 9.93 8.41 -4.24
CA GLY A 56 11.02 7.91 -5.08
C GLY A 56 10.75 6.55 -5.74
N GLY A 57 9.54 6.02 -5.61
CA GLY A 57 9.12 4.79 -6.28
C GLY A 57 9.05 4.95 -7.81
N LEU A 58 9.51 3.94 -8.53
CA LEU A 58 9.54 3.94 -10.01
C LEU A 58 8.80 2.74 -10.64
N GLY A 59 8.46 1.74 -9.82
CA GLY A 59 7.74 0.54 -10.25
C GLY A 59 6.21 0.67 -10.21
N SER A 60 5.54 -0.46 -10.37
CA SER A 60 4.11 -0.57 -10.06
C SER A 60 3.93 -0.78 -8.55
N ASN A 61 2.81 -0.30 -8.01
CA ASN A 61 2.49 -0.38 -6.59
C ASN A 61 1.04 -0.81 -6.36
N GLY A 62 0.83 -1.82 -5.53
CA GLY A 62 -0.48 -2.27 -5.05
C GLY A 62 -0.57 -2.20 -3.53
N GLU A 63 -1.60 -1.56 -2.98
CA GLU A 63 -1.73 -1.37 -1.53
C GLU A 63 -2.83 -2.25 -0.93
N ASN A 64 -2.53 -2.85 0.23
CA ASN A 64 -3.53 -3.24 1.21
C ASN A 64 -3.46 -2.34 2.43
N ALA A 65 -4.60 -1.96 2.99
CA ALA A 65 -4.69 -1.17 4.20
C ALA A 65 -5.51 -1.91 5.27
N GLY A 66 -5.11 -1.79 6.52
CA GLY A 66 -5.81 -2.38 7.66
C GLY A 66 -5.83 -1.46 8.85
N TYR A 67 -6.90 -1.51 9.63
CA TYR A 67 -7.06 -0.66 10.81
C TYR A 67 -7.77 -1.41 11.94
N ALA A 68 -7.31 -1.21 13.16
CA ALA A 68 -7.92 -1.75 14.37
C ALA A 68 -8.15 -0.65 15.41
N GLY A 69 -9.25 -0.77 16.15
CA GLY A 69 -9.75 0.27 17.06
C GLY A 69 -10.72 1.23 16.37
N THR A 70 -11.21 2.24 17.10
CA THR A 70 -12.21 3.16 16.56
C THR A 70 -11.64 4.18 15.58
N GLN A 71 -12.46 4.52 14.58
CA GLN A 71 -12.27 5.59 13.60
C GLN A 71 -13.00 6.89 14.00
N ASP A 72 -13.75 6.86 15.11
CA ASP A 72 -14.34 8.06 15.69
C ASP A 72 -13.49 8.54 16.89
N PRO A 73 -12.85 9.73 16.80
CA PRO A 73 -12.08 10.28 17.91
C PRO A 73 -12.92 10.58 19.16
N ASN A 74 -14.23 10.71 19.03
CA ASN A 74 -15.15 10.98 20.13
C ASN A 74 -15.68 9.70 20.81
N ASP A 75 -15.46 8.53 20.19
CA ASP A 75 -15.91 7.24 20.70
C ASP A 75 -14.93 6.65 21.74
N ARG A 76 -14.71 7.40 22.82
CA ARG A 76 -13.80 7.02 23.90
C ARG A 76 -14.27 5.80 24.67
N ALA A 77 -15.55 5.45 24.60
CA ALA A 77 -16.10 4.27 25.26
C ALA A 77 -15.53 2.97 24.68
N ASN A 78 -15.17 2.97 23.40
CA ASN A 78 -14.62 1.80 22.69
C ASN A 78 -13.08 1.79 22.62
N TYR A 79 -12.41 2.58 23.47
CA TYR A 79 -10.95 2.58 23.58
C TYR A 79 -10.48 1.35 24.40
N ALA A 80 -10.53 0.18 23.78
CA ALA A 80 -9.97 -1.04 24.34
C ALA A 80 -8.44 -1.07 24.19
N LEU A 81 -7.75 -1.65 25.17
CA LEU A 81 -6.31 -1.87 25.05
C LEU A 81 -6.04 -2.87 23.92
N LEU A 82 -5.09 -2.51 23.06
CA LEU A 82 -4.72 -3.28 21.89
C LEU A 82 -3.34 -3.94 22.08
N ASP A 83 -3.25 -5.25 21.78
CA ASP A 83 -1.96 -5.91 21.53
C ASP A 83 -1.61 -5.76 20.04
N PRO A 84 -0.56 -4.99 19.69
CA PRO A 84 -0.22 -4.71 18.31
C PRO A 84 0.15 -5.97 17.53
N LYS A 85 0.78 -6.97 18.15
CA LYS A 85 1.17 -8.20 17.43
C LYS A 85 -0.05 -9.05 17.12
N ALA A 86 -0.96 -9.20 18.07
CA ALA A 86 -2.20 -9.95 17.87
C ALA A 86 -3.08 -9.29 16.80
N HIS A 87 -3.20 -7.96 16.83
CA HIS A 87 -4.02 -7.24 15.85
C HIS A 87 -3.40 -7.23 14.46
N LEU A 88 -2.07 -7.12 14.32
CA LEU A 88 -1.42 -7.30 13.02
C LEU A 88 -1.67 -8.70 12.44
N ALA A 89 -1.62 -9.74 13.27
CA ALA A 89 -1.94 -11.10 12.83
C ALA A 89 -3.42 -11.24 12.43
N SER A 90 -4.33 -10.61 13.17
CA SER A 90 -5.76 -10.60 12.85
C SER A 90 -6.07 -9.84 11.56
N LEU A 91 -5.44 -8.68 11.33
CA LEU A 91 -5.62 -7.90 10.11
C LEU A 91 -5.13 -8.67 8.89
N GLU A 92 -3.94 -9.26 8.97
CA GLU A 92 -3.42 -10.11 7.90
C GLU A 92 -4.33 -11.31 7.62
N PHE A 93 -4.79 -11.99 8.67
CA PHE A 93 -5.71 -13.11 8.53
C PHE A 93 -7.01 -12.68 7.85
N GLY A 94 -7.57 -11.53 8.24
CA GLY A 94 -8.77 -10.97 7.62
C GLY A 94 -8.57 -10.71 6.13
N MET A 95 -7.52 -9.95 5.77
CA MET A 95 -7.18 -9.66 4.37
C MET A 95 -6.92 -10.91 3.52
N MET A 96 -6.39 -11.98 4.13
CA MET A 96 -5.99 -13.18 3.39
C MET A 96 -7.10 -14.25 3.32
N TYR A 97 -7.96 -14.34 4.33
CA TYR A 97 -8.88 -15.47 4.53
C TYR A 97 -10.35 -15.07 4.78
N ASP A 98 -10.63 -13.81 5.11
CA ASP A 98 -11.97 -13.28 5.39
C ASP A 98 -12.21 -11.96 4.63
N ASP A 99 -11.94 -11.99 3.33
CA ASP A 99 -11.83 -10.80 2.48
C ASP A 99 -12.98 -10.67 1.47
N ALA A 100 -14.05 -11.45 1.65
CA ALA A 100 -15.15 -11.51 0.70
C ALA A 100 -15.88 -10.17 0.55
N SER A 101 -15.91 -9.33 1.60
CA SER A 101 -16.49 -7.97 1.54
C SER A 101 -15.68 -7.00 0.69
N SER A 102 -14.44 -7.34 0.36
CA SER A 102 -13.53 -6.57 -0.49
C SER A 102 -13.27 -7.29 -1.81
N ASP A 103 -14.19 -8.18 -2.21
CA ASP A 103 -14.10 -9.01 -3.43
C ASP A 103 -12.77 -9.79 -3.53
N TRP A 104 -12.20 -10.19 -2.39
CA TRP A 104 -10.88 -10.83 -2.28
C TRP A 104 -9.71 -9.99 -2.81
N GLY A 105 -9.89 -8.67 -2.97
CA GLY A 105 -8.89 -7.77 -3.52
C GLY A 105 -7.60 -7.74 -2.68
N HIS A 106 -7.69 -7.79 -1.35
CA HIS A 106 -6.52 -7.80 -0.49
C HIS A 106 -5.77 -9.13 -0.60
N ARG A 107 -6.51 -10.24 -0.59
CA ARG A 107 -5.95 -11.60 -0.77
C ARG A 107 -5.23 -11.72 -2.10
N ASP A 108 -5.87 -11.29 -3.17
CA ASP A 108 -5.34 -11.37 -4.53
C ASP A 108 -4.10 -10.47 -4.69
N ASN A 109 -4.06 -9.31 -4.02
CA ASN A 109 -2.86 -8.49 -3.96
C ASN A 109 -1.72 -9.19 -3.19
N ILE A 110 -1.98 -9.77 -2.01
CA ILE A 110 -0.96 -10.54 -1.24
C ILE A 110 -0.39 -11.70 -2.07
N LEU A 111 -1.25 -12.38 -2.84
CA LEU A 111 -0.91 -13.54 -3.65
C LEU A 111 -0.52 -13.21 -5.09
N ARG A 112 -0.39 -11.94 -5.46
CA ARG A 112 0.04 -11.60 -6.82
C ARG A 112 1.48 -12.09 -7.05
N PRO A 113 1.72 -12.97 -8.05
CA PRO A 113 3.03 -13.57 -8.26
C PRO A 113 4.09 -12.56 -8.70
N GLU A 114 3.67 -11.46 -9.33
CA GLU A 114 4.55 -10.43 -9.87
C GLU A 114 5.24 -9.58 -8.78
N HIS A 115 4.75 -9.59 -7.55
CA HIS A 115 5.34 -8.80 -6.46
C HIS A 115 6.74 -9.29 -6.11
N GLN A 116 7.69 -8.35 -6.04
CA GLN A 116 9.08 -8.62 -5.66
C GLN A 116 9.41 -8.09 -4.26
N TYR A 117 8.81 -6.94 -3.91
CA TYR A 117 9.01 -6.26 -2.64
C TYR A 117 7.68 -5.94 -1.98
N VAL A 118 7.73 -5.71 -0.66
CA VAL A 118 6.64 -5.08 0.08
C VAL A 118 7.23 -4.02 1.02
N ASN A 119 6.72 -2.81 0.91
CA ASN A 119 6.97 -1.71 1.84
C ASN A 119 5.88 -1.77 2.92
N ILE A 120 6.25 -1.77 4.19
CA ILE A 120 5.32 -2.01 5.30
C ILE A 120 5.33 -0.80 6.24
N GLY A 121 4.17 -0.17 6.40
CA GLY A 121 3.91 0.85 7.39
C GLY A 121 3.10 0.30 8.54
N ILE A 122 3.53 0.56 9.78
CA ILE A 122 2.78 0.19 10.99
C ILE A 122 2.82 1.39 11.94
N ALA A 123 1.65 1.92 12.26
CA ALA A 123 1.50 2.97 13.26
C ALA A 123 0.50 2.49 14.31
N TYR A 124 0.81 2.66 15.59
CA TYR A 124 -0.12 2.27 16.65
C TYR A 124 0.05 3.09 17.92
N ASN A 125 -1.01 3.10 18.72
CA ASN A 125 -1.01 3.59 20.09
C ASN A 125 -1.65 2.54 21.00
N ARG A 126 -2.05 2.92 22.23
CA ARG A 126 -2.62 1.97 23.21
C ARG A 126 -3.94 1.33 22.76
N THR A 127 -4.68 1.95 21.84
CA THR A 127 -6.06 1.57 21.52
C THR A 127 -6.34 1.41 20.04
N ARG A 128 -5.42 1.85 19.17
CA ARG A 128 -5.60 1.86 17.72
C ARG A 128 -4.32 1.44 17.00
N LEU A 129 -4.49 0.84 15.84
CA LEU A 129 -3.40 0.41 14.97
C LEU A 129 -3.80 0.61 13.51
N ALA A 130 -2.87 1.14 12.70
CA ALA A 130 -2.97 1.25 11.27
C ALA A 130 -1.83 0.46 10.61
N LEU A 131 -2.15 -0.20 9.51
CA LEU A 131 -1.25 -1.03 8.70
C LEU A 131 -1.40 -0.62 7.23
N SER A 132 -0.29 -0.35 6.55
CA SER A 132 -0.24 -0.25 5.09
C SER A 132 0.79 -1.26 4.56
N GLN A 133 0.38 -2.07 3.59
CA GLN A 133 1.23 -2.99 2.85
C GLN A 133 1.26 -2.53 1.39
N GLN A 134 2.37 -1.97 0.96
CA GLN A 134 2.56 -1.48 -0.41
C GLN A 134 3.48 -2.44 -1.16
N PHE A 135 2.87 -3.32 -1.93
CA PHE A 135 3.57 -4.31 -2.74
C PHE A 135 4.09 -3.67 -4.03
N GLU A 136 5.34 -3.97 -4.35
CA GLU A 136 6.08 -3.32 -5.43
C GLU A 136 6.60 -4.34 -6.44
N GLU A 137 6.42 -3.96 -7.71
CA GLU A 137 6.89 -4.68 -8.89
C GLU A 137 7.89 -3.78 -9.63
N MET A 138 9.16 -4.20 -9.72
CA MET A 138 10.23 -3.42 -10.35
C MET A 138 10.83 -4.19 -11.53
N TYR A 139 10.10 -4.19 -12.65
CA TYR A 139 10.51 -4.86 -13.89
C TYR A 139 11.19 -3.96 -14.91
N LEU A 140 11.39 -2.67 -14.59
CA LEU A 140 12.17 -1.73 -15.41
C LEU A 140 13.39 -1.28 -14.63
N ASN A 141 14.57 -1.52 -15.20
CA ASN A 141 15.80 -0.90 -14.71
C ASN A 141 16.04 0.41 -15.48
N PHE A 142 15.72 1.54 -14.84
CA PHE A 142 15.83 2.86 -15.44
C PHE A 142 17.29 3.34 -15.50
N SER A 143 17.77 3.65 -16.71
CA SER A 143 18.97 4.47 -16.92
C SER A 143 18.65 5.96 -16.92
N GLN A 144 17.38 6.31 -17.17
CA GLN A 144 16.81 7.64 -17.02
C GLN A 144 15.39 7.51 -16.47
N ALA A 145 15.15 8.02 -15.26
CA ALA A 145 13.84 8.04 -14.65
C ALA A 145 12.83 8.86 -15.48
N PRO A 146 11.53 8.55 -15.40
CA PRO A 146 10.49 9.32 -16.08
C PRO A 146 10.55 10.80 -15.75
N ARG A 147 10.58 11.63 -16.79
CA ARG A 147 10.64 13.08 -16.67
C ARG A 147 9.75 13.74 -17.72
N LEU A 148 8.77 14.51 -17.23
CA LEU A 148 7.93 15.36 -18.06
C LEU A 148 8.50 16.79 -18.06
N GLN A 149 8.95 17.27 -19.21
CA GLN A 149 9.38 18.65 -19.40
C GLN A 149 8.79 19.19 -20.69
N ASP A 150 8.23 20.41 -20.64
CA ASP A 150 7.71 21.13 -21.82
C ASP A 150 6.77 20.26 -22.68
N GLY A 151 5.90 19.49 -22.02
CA GLY A 151 4.94 18.58 -22.66
C GLY A 151 5.53 17.27 -23.21
N THR A 152 6.83 17.02 -23.03
CA THR A 152 7.51 15.81 -23.50
C THR A 152 7.86 14.91 -22.33
N LEU A 153 7.33 13.69 -22.32
CA LEU A 153 7.73 12.63 -21.38
C LEU A 153 8.94 11.89 -21.93
N THR A 154 10.02 11.85 -21.15
CA THR A 154 11.26 11.14 -21.47
C THR A 154 11.60 10.13 -20.38
N LEU A 155 12.01 8.93 -20.78
CA LEU A 155 12.43 7.84 -19.91
C LEU A 155 13.30 6.87 -20.73
N ALA A 156 14.24 6.20 -20.07
CA ALA A 156 15.07 5.19 -20.70
C ALA A 156 15.43 4.10 -19.70
N GLY A 157 15.52 2.86 -20.17
CA GLY A 157 15.85 1.73 -19.32
C GLY A 157 15.81 0.41 -20.08
N THR A 158 15.90 -0.67 -19.32
CA THR A 158 15.81 -2.05 -19.82
C THR A 158 14.72 -2.79 -19.08
N LEU A 159 13.93 -3.58 -19.81
CA LEU A 159 12.97 -4.50 -19.22
C LEU A 159 13.70 -5.67 -18.59
N ASP A 160 13.20 -6.17 -17.47
CA ASP A 160 13.61 -7.46 -16.93
C ASP A 160 13.34 -8.55 -17.99
N PRO A 161 14.30 -9.44 -18.28
CA PRO A 161 14.12 -10.50 -19.27
C PRO A 161 12.90 -11.41 -19.02
N SER A 162 12.37 -11.45 -17.80
CA SER A 162 11.19 -12.23 -17.42
C SER A 162 9.85 -11.67 -17.92
N VAL A 163 9.75 -10.37 -18.25
CA VAL A 163 8.46 -9.73 -18.62
C VAL A 163 8.24 -9.59 -20.13
N GLY A 164 9.12 -10.16 -20.95
CA GLY A 164 8.97 -10.18 -22.40
C GLY A 164 9.26 -8.83 -23.07
N SER A 165 8.48 -8.49 -24.10
CA SER A 165 8.68 -7.29 -24.93
C SER A 165 7.67 -6.20 -24.56
N LEU A 166 8.10 -4.93 -24.68
CA LEU A 166 7.21 -3.77 -24.55
C LEU A 166 6.10 -3.84 -25.60
N TYR A 167 4.85 -3.80 -25.14
CA TYR A 167 3.68 -3.82 -26.02
C TYR A 167 3.13 -2.41 -26.30
N SER A 168 2.84 -1.65 -25.24
CA SER A 168 2.31 -0.28 -25.30
C SER A 168 2.91 0.60 -24.21
N ILE A 169 2.78 1.92 -24.40
CA ILE A 169 2.97 2.92 -23.36
C ILE A 169 1.66 3.70 -23.28
N ASP A 170 1.02 3.65 -22.11
CA ASP A 170 -0.24 4.33 -21.85
C ASP A 170 0.00 5.48 -20.87
N VAL A 171 -0.61 6.63 -21.14
CA VAL A 171 -0.47 7.85 -20.33
C VAL A 171 -1.85 8.25 -19.81
N TYR A 172 -1.95 8.37 -18.50
CA TYR A 172 -3.17 8.74 -17.80
C TYR A 172 -2.98 10.10 -17.11
N TYR A 173 -4.06 10.87 -17.05
CA TYR A 173 -4.12 12.12 -16.28
C TYR A 173 -5.07 11.93 -15.11
N ASP A 174 -4.57 12.17 -13.91
CA ASP A 174 -5.39 12.37 -12.72
C ASP A 174 -5.33 13.85 -12.31
N PRO A 175 -6.46 14.45 -11.92
CA PRO A 175 -6.47 15.79 -11.36
C PRO A 175 -5.56 15.89 -10.12
N PRO A 176 -4.98 17.08 -9.84
CA PRO A 176 -4.26 17.30 -8.60
C PRO A 176 -5.11 16.92 -7.38
N PRO A 177 -4.49 16.33 -6.34
CA PRO A 177 -5.18 15.96 -5.10
C PRO A 177 -5.76 17.20 -4.42
N THR A 178 -6.86 17.01 -3.71
CA THR A 178 -7.42 18.01 -2.80
C THR A 178 -7.50 17.40 -1.40
N ALA A 179 -7.14 18.18 -0.38
CA ALA A 179 -7.16 17.69 0.99
C ALA A 179 -8.56 17.25 1.42
N TYR A 180 -8.64 16.15 2.15
CA TYR A 180 -9.89 15.59 2.66
C TYR A 180 -10.08 16.02 4.11
N ASN A 181 -11.30 16.44 4.45
CA ASN A 181 -11.70 16.53 5.84
C ASN A 181 -12.05 15.12 6.38
N HIS A 182 -12.18 15.00 7.70
CA HIS A 182 -12.48 13.71 8.35
C HIS A 182 -13.70 13.00 7.77
N ALA A 183 -14.79 13.72 7.49
CA ALA A 183 -15.99 13.10 6.95
C ALA A 183 -15.76 12.51 5.55
N GLN A 184 -14.90 13.13 4.74
CA GLN A 184 -14.51 12.61 3.42
C GLN A 184 -13.56 11.41 3.53
N LEU A 185 -12.79 11.28 4.63
CA LEU A 185 -11.93 10.12 4.88
C LEU A 185 -12.71 8.87 5.33
N LEU A 186 -13.95 9.05 5.79
CA LEU A 186 -14.82 7.96 6.27
C LEU A 186 -15.87 7.52 5.24
N SER A 187 -15.97 8.21 4.10
CA SER A 187 -16.96 7.95 3.04
C SER A 187 -16.41 6.99 1.99
#